data_AF-A0A955XYQ3-F1
#
_entry.id   AF-A0A955XYQ3-F1
#
_cell.length_a   1.000
_cell.length_b   1.000
_cell.length_c   1.000
_cell.angle_alpha   90.00
_cell.angle_beta   90.00
_cell.angle_gamma   90.00
#
_symmetry.space_group_name_H-M   'P 1'
#
loop_
_entity.id
_entity.type
_entity.pdbx_description
1 polymer ?
#
loop_
_entity_poly.entity_id
_entity_poly.type
_entity_poly.pdbx_seq_one_letter_code
_entity_poly.pdbx_strand_id
1 'polypeptide(L)'
;MSAQTEPTVLVETVRRLLRRNATRNLLRILDGLRPADIALIYRGIAPNHWKQLFGLVRPKEKAADVLTEMDDDILEVLLDNFTDDELVDLLRDMSSDDAADMLDLLPEERAESILADTEEVIELSSAGELLQYDPETAGGRMIPDAFSLPAAVTVGDAIAELQRRSDELEMVFYLYIVNDHGH
;
A
#
# COMPACT_ATOMS: atom_id res chain seq x y z
N MET A 1 20.56 0.99 -26.53
CA MET A 1 19.27 1.05 -27.28
C MET A 1 18.47 -0.20 -26.96
N SER A 2 17.63 -0.18 -25.92
CA SER A 2 16.53 -1.15 -25.64
C SER A 2 15.95 -0.83 -24.25
N ALA A 3 15.07 0.16 -24.14
CA ALA A 3 14.32 0.44 -22.91
C ALA A 3 12.94 1.08 -23.16
N GLN A 4 12.57 1.38 -24.41
CA GLN A 4 11.31 2.04 -24.74
C GLN A 4 10.27 1.12 -25.42
N THR A 5 10.57 -0.17 -25.56
CA THR A 5 9.70 -1.12 -26.30
C THR A 5 8.84 -2.00 -25.39
N GLU A 6 9.17 -2.12 -24.10
CA GLU A 6 8.53 -3.06 -23.17
C GLU A 6 7.18 -2.59 -22.58
N PRO A 7 6.97 -1.30 -22.22
CA PRO A 7 5.71 -0.89 -21.58
C PRO A 7 4.49 -1.01 -22.48
N THR A 8 4.62 -0.65 -23.76
CA THR A 8 3.50 -0.58 -24.71
C THR A 8 2.95 -1.97 -25.07
N VAL A 9 3.84 -2.95 -25.28
CA VAL A 9 3.43 -4.32 -25.66
C VAL A 9 2.72 -5.02 -24.50
N LEU A 10 3.16 -4.79 -23.28
CA LEU A 10 2.51 -5.30 -22.07
C LEU A 10 1.09 -4.75 -21.93
N VAL A 11 0.93 -3.43 -22.01
CA VAL A 11 -0.37 -2.74 -21.93
C VAL A 11 -1.34 -3.26 -23.00
N GLU A 12 -0.89 -3.40 -24.25
CA GLU A 12 -1.73 -3.93 -25.33
C GLU A 12 -2.15 -5.38 -25.08
N THR A 13 -1.24 -6.19 -24.55
CA THR A 13 -1.51 -7.59 -24.19
C THR A 13 -2.57 -7.66 -23.10
N VAL A 14 -2.42 -6.87 -22.02
CA VAL A 14 -3.37 -6.82 -20.92
C VAL A 14 -4.73 -6.31 -21.40
N ARG A 15 -4.80 -5.23 -22.20
CA ARG A 15 -6.04 -4.76 -22.84
C ARG A 15 -6.74 -5.85 -23.65
N ARG A 16 -5.98 -6.64 -24.41
CA ARG A 16 -6.55 -7.74 -25.22
C ARG A 16 -7.11 -8.86 -24.34
N LEU A 17 -6.43 -9.18 -23.25
CA LEU A 17 -6.86 -10.23 -22.32
C LEU A 17 -8.07 -9.81 -21.49
N LEU A 18 -8.13 -8.56 -21.04
CA LEU A 18 -9.30 -7.97 -20.34
C LEU A 18 -10.54 -8.02 -21.23
N ARG A 19 -10.45 -7.59 -22.49
CA ARG A 19 -11.56 -7.67 -23.46
C ARG A 19 -12.07 -9.09 -23.73
N ARG A 20 -11.22 -10.09 -23.56
CA ARG A 20 -11.54 -11.52 -23.77
C ARG A 20 -11.92 -12.25 -22.49
N ASN A 21 -11.93 -11.54 -21.36
CA ASN A 21 -12.12 -12.10 -20.03
C ASN A 21 -11.20 -13.30 -19.75
N ALA A 22 -9.95 -13.22 -20.22
CA ALA A 22 -8.96 -14.29 -20.13
C ALA A 22 -8.25 -14.29 -18.76
N THR A 23 -9.03 -14.45 -17.68
CA THR A 23 -8.61 -14.24 -16.29
C THR A 23 -7.37 -15.04 -15.90
N ARG A 24 -7.29 -16.32 -16.28
CA ARG A 24 -6.12 -17.17 -15.96
C ARG A 24 -4.81 -16.61 -16.54
N ASN A 25 -4.87 -16.02 -17.74
CA ASN A 25 -3.69 -15.45 -18.38
C ASN A 25 -3.30 -14.13 -17.74
N LEU A 26 -4.29 -13.33 -17.33
CA LEU A 26 -4.06 -12.09 -16.59
C LEU A 26 -3.38 -12.37 -15.26
N LEU A 27 -3.92 -13.30 -14.46
CA LEU A 27 -3.31 -13.73 -13.19
C LEU A 27 -1.84 -14.09 -13.36
N ARG A 28 -1.53 -14.98 -14.31
CA ARG A 28 -0.15 -15.41 -14.56
C ARG A 28 0.79 -14.25 -14.96
N ILE A 29 0.27 -13.24 -15.65
CA ILE A 29 1.07 -12.05 -15.99
C ILE A 29 1.28 -11.21 -14.74
N LEU A 30 0.21 -10.89 -14.00
CA LEU A 30 0.27 -10.05 -12.80
C LEU A 30 1.15 -10.65 -11.71
N ASP A 31 1.14 -11.97 -11.53
CA ASP A 31 1.99 -12.67 -10.55
C ASP A 31 3.48 -12.36 -10.76
N GLY A 32 3.93 -12.25 -12.02
CA GLY A 32 5.32 -12.01 -12.37
C GLY A 32 5.75 -10.54 -12.43
N LEU A 33 4.83 -9.59 -12.26
CA LEU A 33 5.11 -8.16 -12.33
C LEU A 33 5.33 -7.55 -10.95
N ARG A 34 6.12 -6.48 -10.87
CA ARG A 34 6.25 -5.68 -9.65
C ARG A 34 5.07 -4.72 -9.49
N PRO A 35 4.76 -4.24 -8.28
CA PRO A 35 3.68 -3.28 -8.05
C PRO A 35 3.73 -2.07 -8.99
N ALA A 36 4.87 -1.40 -9.09
CA ALA A 36 5.09 -0.27 -10.01
C ALA A 36 4.82 -0.59 -11.49
N ASP A 37 5.16 -1.80 -11.95
CA ASP A 37 4.88 -2.22 -13.33
C ASP A 37 3.37 -2.43 -13.55
N ILE A 38 2.67 -2.92 -12.53
CA ILE A 38 1.21 -3.09 -12.56
C ILE A 38 0.53 -1.72 -12.57
N ALA A 39 0.95 -0.79 -11.71
CA ALA A 39 0.45 0.58 -11.68
C ALA A 39 0.59 1.26 -13.05
N LEU A 40 1.74 1.10 -13.72
CA LEU A 40 1.97 1.65 -15.06
C LEU A 40 0.96 1.15 -16.12
N ILE A 41 0.42 -0.06 -15.97
CA ILE A 41 -0.59 -0.59 -16.89
C ILE A 41 -1.86 0.25 -16.86
N TYR A 42 -2.24 0.79 -15.69
CA TYR A 42 -3.47 1.56 -15.51
C TYR A 42 -3.54 2.79 -16.41
N ARG A 43 -2.39 3.46 -16.66
CA ARG A 43 -2.26 4.59 -17.59
C ARG A 43 -2.70 4.26 -19.02
N GLY A 44 -2.63 2.98 -19.41
CA GLY A 44 -2.86 2.51 -20.77
C GLY A 44 -4.16 1.73 -20.99
N ILE A 45 -4.92 1.44 -19.93
CA ILE A 45 -6.20 0.72 -19.98
C ILE A 45 -7.37 1.68 -19.67
N ALA A 46 -8.57 1.34 -20.13
CA ALA A 46 -9.74 2.20 -19.90
C ALA A 46 -10.29 2.01 -18.47
N PRO A 47 -10.82 3.08 -17.83
CA PRO A 47 -11.27 3.04 -16.42
C PRO A 47 -12.28 1.93 -16.09
N ASN A 48 -13.15 1.59 -17.04
CA ASN A 48 -14.13 0.52 -16.88
C ASN A 48 -13.52 -0.88 -16.66
N HIS A 49 -12.21 -1.06 -16.88
CA HIS A 49 -11.48 -2.29 -16.62
C HIS A 49 -10.61 -2.24 -15.35
N TRP A 50 -10.49 -1.09 -14.68
CA TRP A 50 -9.58 -0.90 -13.55
C TRP A 50 -9.95 -1.78 -12.35
N LYS A 51 -11.22 -1.72 -11.90
CA LYS A 51 -11.71 -2.58 -10.79
C LYS A 51 -11.58 -4.07 -11.12
N GLN A 52 -11.83 -4.45 -12.38
CA GLN A 52 -11.65 -5.83 -12.84
C GLN A 52 -10.19 -6.26 -12.73
N LEU A 53 -9.24 -5.44 -13.18
CA LEU A 53 -7.82 -5.76 -13.13
C LEU A 53 -7.31 -5.81 -11.69
N PHE A 54 -7.71 -4.83 -10.86
CA PHE A 54 -7.33 -4.75 -9.46
C PHE A 54 -7.79 -5.98 -8.69
N GLY A 55 -9.03 -6.42 -8.93
CA GLY A 55 -9.58 -7.63 -8.32
C GLY A 55 -8.82 -8.92 -8.65
N LEU A 56 -7.87 -8.90 -9.60
CA LEU A 56 -6.99 -10.02 -9.92
C LEU A 56 -5.60 -9.93 -9.28
N VAL A 57 -5.21 -8.77 -8.74
CA VAL A 57 -3.91 -8.61 -8.08
C VAL A 57 -3.93 -9.37 -6.76
N ARG A 58 -3.01 -10.31 -6.60
CA ARG A 58 -2.85 -11.13 -5.40
C ARG A 58 -1.36 -11.29 -5.07
N PRO A 59 -0.99 -11.46 -3.79
CA PRO A 59 -1.86 -11.42 -2.61
C PRO A 59 -2.32 -9.98 -2.27
N LYS A 60 -3.05 -9.78 -1.17
CA LYS A 60 -3.67 -8.49 -0.87
C LYS A 60 -2.62 -7.40 -0.60
N GLU A 61 -1.51 -7.77 0.04
CA GLU A 61 -0.37 -6.91 0.34
C GLU A 61 0.22 -6.34 -0.96
N LYS A 62 0.38 -7.19 -1.99
CA LYS A 62 0.79 -6.73 -3.32
C LYS A 62 -0.23 -5.78 -3.97
N ALA A 63 -1.52 -5.95 -3.67
CA ALA A 63 -2.55 -5.06 -4.19
C ALA A 63 -2.51 -3.68 -3.51
N ALA A 64 -2.21 -3.65 -2.21
CA ALA A 64 -1.89 -2.43 -1.46
C ALA A 64 -0.69 -1.71 -2.08
N ASP A 65 0.46 -2.39 -2.25
CA ASP A 65 1.65 -1.79 -2.88
C ASP A 65 1.36 -1.20 -4.28
N VAL A 66 0.46 -1.83 -5.03
CA VAL A 66 0.08 -1.36 -6.38
C VAL A 66 -0.62 -0.01 -6.31
N LEU A 67 -1.40 0.27 -5.26
CA LEU A 67 -2.10 1.53 -5.09
C LEU A 67 -1.13 2.66 -4.75
N THR A 68 -0.18 2.44 -3.85
CA THR A 68 0.87 3.40 -3.49
C THR A 68 1.71 3.83 -4.70
N GLU A 69 1.85 2.95 -5.69
CA GLU A 69 2.62 3.23 -6.92
C GLU A 69 1.78 3.84 -8.07
N MET A 70 0.45 4.02 -7.89
CA MET A 70 -0.41 4.64 -8.91
C MET A 70 -0.25 6.15 -8.95
N ASP A 71 -0.57 6.75 -10.10
CA ASP A 71 -0.73 8.20 -10.16
C ASP A 71 -2.06 8.60 -9.49
N ASP A 72 -2.05 9.71 -8.75
CA ASP A 72 -3.19 10.21 -7.96
C ASP A 72 -4.49 10.29 -8.78
N ASP A 73 -4.44 10.74 -10.04
CA ASP A 73 -5.62 10.89 -10.90
C ASP A 73 -6.29 9.56 -11.27
N ILE A 74 -5.50 8.49 -11.37
CA ILE A 74 -5.99 7.12 -11.57
C ILE A 74 -6.50 6.56 -10.24
N LEU A 75 -5.75 6.81 -9.18
CA LEU A 75 -6.02 6.30 -7.85
C LEU A 75 -7.37 6.81 -7.32
N GLU A 76 -7.60 8.13 -7.35
CA GLU A 76 -8.86 8.77 -6.96
C GLU A 76 -10.08 8.10 -7.64
N VAL A 77 -10.03 7.99 -8.97
CA VAL A 77 -11.12 7.40 -9.76
C VAL A 77 -11.28 5.90 -9.47
N LEU A 78 -10.20 5.19 -9.14
CA LEU A 78 -10.28 3.79 -8.75
C LEU A 78 -10.91 3.64 -7.35
N LEU A 79 -10.53 4.48 -6.39
CA LEU A 79 -11.08 4.52 -5.03
C LEU A 79 -12.58 4.83 -5.00
N ASP A 80 -13.05 5.71 -5.88
CA ASP A 80 -14.49 6.00 -6.07
C ASP A 80 -15.31 4.77 -6.49
N ASN A 81 -14.69 3.75 -7.06
CA ASN A 81 -15.37 2.53 -7.48
C ASN A 81 -15.45 1.45 -6.39
N PHE A 82 -14.81 1.64 -5.24
CA PHE A 82 -14.90 0.73 -4.10
C PHE A 82 -16.06 1.11 -3.18
N THR A 83 -16.65 0.13 -2.51
CA THR A 83 -17.51 0.40 -1.35
C THR A 83 -16.66 0.71 -0.12
N ASP A 84 -17.23 1.37 0.88
CA ASP A 84 -16.47 1.75 2.08
C ASP A 84 -15.93 0.52 2.82
N ASP A 85 -16.71 -0.56 2.90
CA ASP A 85 -16.23 -1.87 3.41
C ASP A 85 -15.01 -2.42 2.64
N GLU A 86 -14.97 -2.24 1.32
CA GLU A 86 -13.85 -2.72 0.50
C GLU A 86 -12.59 -1.87 0.74
N LEU A 87 -12.76 -0.57 1.02
CA LEU A 87 -11.67 0.34 1.35
C LEU A 87 -11.12 0.06 2.75
N VAL A 88 -11.98 -0.14 3.75
CA VAL A 88 -11.54 -0.51 5.11
C VAL A 88 -10.69 -1.78 5.08
N ASP A 89 -11.16 -2.81 4.36
CA ASP A 89 -10.44 -4.08 4.21
C ASP A 89 -9.10 -3.95 3.46
N LEU A 90 -8.95 -2.92 2.65
CA LEU A 90 -7.73 -2.64 1.89
C LEU A 90 -6.73 -1.84 2.72
N LEU A 91 -7.18 -0.78 3.39
CA LEU A 91 -6.35 0.07 4.26
C LEU A 91 -5.76 -0.72 5.43
N ARG A 92 -6.46 -1.75 5.91
CA ARG A 92 -5.96 -2.68 6.95
C ARG A 92 -4.74 -3.50 6.52
N ASP A 93 -4.56 -3.71 5.22
CA ASP A 93 -3.45 -4.48 4.68
C ASP A 93 -2.29 -3.55 4.23
N MET A 94 -2.38 -2.24 4.50
CA MET A 94 -1.38 -1.21 4.18
C MET A 94 -0.59 -0.81 5.43
N SER A 95 0.58 -0.20 5.23
CA SER A 95 1.29 0.50 6.31
C SER A 95 0.44 1.68 6.82
N SER A 96 0.70 2.12 8.05
CA SER A 96 -0.09 3.20 8.65
C SER A 96 0.14 4.56 7.98
N ASP A 97 1.31 4.80 7.38
CA ASP A 97 1.58 5.98 6.56
C ASP A 97 0.92 5.90 5.18
N ASP A 98 1.02 4.77 4.46
CA ASP A 98 0.34 4.61 3.18
C ASP A 98 -1.18 4.74 3.32
N ALA A 99 -1.74 4.19 4.41
CA ALA A 99 -3.16 4.31 4.70
C ALA A 99 -3.58 5.76 5.00
N ALA A 100 -2.71 6.56 5.64
CA ALA A 100 -2.94 7.99 5.85
C ALA A 100 -2.98 8.74 4.51
N ASP A 101 -1.96 8.52 3.66
CA ASP A 101 -1.89 9.14 2.33
C ASP A 101 -3.10 8.78 1.46
N MET A 102 -3.57 7.52 1.54
CA MET A 102 -4.79 7.07 0.86
C MET A 102 -6.04 7.81 1.35
N LEU A 103 -6.16 8.05 2.65
CA LEU A 103 -7.33 8.73 3.24
C LEU A 103 -7.38 10.21 2.82
N ASP A 104 -6.23 10.87 2.67
CA ASP A 104 -6.13 12.26 2.22
C ASP A 104 -6.60 12.48 0.77
N LEU A 105 -6.59 11.42 -0.06
CA LEU A 105 -7.10 11.46 -1.43
C LEU A 105 -8.63 11.31 -1.50
N LEU A 106 -9.29 10.90 -0.41
CA LEU A 106 -10.74 10.72 -0.37
C LEU A 106 -11.46 12.02 -0.01
N PRO A 107 -12.72 12.20 -0.45
CA PRO A 107 -13.55 13.28 0.07
C PRO A 107 -13.66 13.22 1.60
N GLU A 108 -13.56 14.36 2.28
CA GLU A 108 -13.53 14.49 3.75
C GLU A 108 -14.64 13.67 4.43
N GLU A 109 -15.89 13.80 3.98
CA GLU A 109 -17.05 13.06 4.51
C GLU A 109 -16.87 11.53 4.42
N ARG A 110 -16.20 11.05 3.38
CA ARG A 110 -15.96 9.63 3.14
C ARG A 110 -14.80 9.12 3.98
N ALA A 111 -13.72 9.88 4.08
CA ALA A 111 -12.59 9.58 4.96
C ALA A 111 -13.06 9.47 6.42
N GLU A 112 -13.89 10.42 6.89
CA GLU A 112 -14.49 10.37 8.23
C GLU A 112 -15.35 9.12 8.45
N SER A 113 -16.17 8.74 7.47
CA SER A 113 -17.00 7.52 7.55
C SER A 113 -16.14 6.26 7.65
N ILE A 114 -15.09 6.15 6.82
CA ILE A 114 -14.16 5.02 6.83
C ILE A 114 -13.41 4.95 8.17
N LEU A 115 -12.95 6.09 8.70
CA LEU A 115 -12.30 6.16 10.01
C LEU A 115 -13.23 5.73 11.14
N ALA A 116 -14.51 6.13 11.11
CA ALA A 116 -15.49 5.73 12.11
C ALA A 116 -15.81 4.23 12.05
N ASP A 117 -15.91 3.65 10.85
CA ASP A 117 -16.14 2.21 10.68
C ASP A 117 -14.91 1.36 11.05
N THR A 118 -13.74 1.99 11.18
CA THR A 118 -12.49 1.33 11.56
C THR A 118 -12.11 1.48 13.04
N GLU A 119 -13.07 1.74 13.93
CA GLU A 119 -12.91 1.79 15.40
C GLU A 119 -12.20 0.55 16.02
N GLU A 120 -12.01 -0.54 15.28
CA GLU A 120 -11.30 -1.74 15.73
C GLU A 120 -9.79 -1.78 15.42
N VAL A 121 -9.19 -0.74 14.84
CA VAL A 121 -7.75 -0.74 14.50
C VAL A 121 -7.04 0.44 15.11
N ILE A 122 -6.47 0.20 16.29
CA ILE A 122 -5.49 1.09 16.94
C ILE A 122 -4.32 1.41 15.99
N GLU A 123 -4.06 0.61 14.94
CA GLU A 123 -3.03 0.86 13.92
C GLU A 123 -3.38 2.00 12.92
N LEU A 124 -4.65 2.38 12.76
CA LEU A 124 -5.04 3.58 12.01
C LEU A 124 -5.02 4.85 12.88
N SER A 125 -4.84 4.71 14.19
CA SER A 125 -4.63 5.88 15.05
C SER A 125 -3.28 6.53 14.78
N SER A 126 -2.27 5.74 14.39
CA SER A 126 -0.99 6.24 13.87
C SER A 126 -1.22 7.03 12.58
N ALA A 127 -2.03 6.50 11.65
CA ALA A 127 -2.44 7.21 10.44
C ALA A 127 -3.16 8.53 10.78
N GLY A 128 -4.14 8.50 11.69
CA GLY A 128 -4.85 9.69 12.16
C GLY A 128 -3.99 10.69 12.93
N GLU A 129 -2.90 10.25 13.58
CA GLU A 129 -1.86 11.14 14.12
C GLU A 129 -0.98 11.72 13.01
N LEU A 130 -0.61 10.94 11.99
CA LEU A 130 0.14 11.40 10.83
C LEU A 130 -0.64 12.46 10.03
N LEU A 131 -1.95 12.28 9.85
CA LEU A 131 -2.87 13.22 9.21
C LEU A 131 -2.95 14.59 9.91
N GLN A 132 -2.49 14.71 11.18
CA GLN A 132 -2.40 15.99 11.87
C GLN A 132 -1.17 16.81 11.45
N TYR A 133 -0.20 16.18 10.78
CA TYR A 133 1.03 16.82 10.32
C TYR A 133 0.93 17.16 8.84
N ASP A 134 1.55 18.27 8.46
CA ASP A 134 1.65 18.68 7.06
C ASP A 134 2.57 17.71 6.28
N PRO A 135 2.22 17.28 5.04
CA PRO A 135 2.98 16.30 4.25
C PRO A 135 4.43 16.70 3.92
N GLU A 136 4.77 17.99 3.96
CA GLU A 136 6.14 18.47 3.74
C GLU A 136 6.96 18.55 5.04
N THR A 137 6.37 18.19 6.19
CA THR A 137 7.05 18.19 7.49
C THR A 137 7.65 16.83 7.84
N ALA A 138 8.49 16.81 8.88
CA ALA A 138 9.06 15.55 9.37
C ALA A 138 7.98 14.57 9.87
N GLY A 139 6.86 15.07 10.40
CA GLY A 139 5.74 14.24 10.87
C GLY A 139 4.97 13.61 9.72
N GLY A 140 4.64 14.38 8.68
CA GLY A 140 3.92 13.87 7.50
C GLY A 140 4.74 12.95 6.59
N ARG A 141 6.06 12.81 6.82
CA ARG A 141 6.92 11.84 6.12
C ARG A 141 7.46 10.73 7.03
N MET A 142 6.96 10.64 8.26
CA MET A 142 7.43 9.69 9.25
C MET A 142 6.75 8.35 9.03
N ILE A 143 7.54 7.27 9.07
CA ILE A 143 7.02 5.90 9.22
C ILE A 143 6.98 5.63 10.74
N PRO A 144 5.80 5.59 11.38
CA PRO A 144 5.68 5.52 12.84
C PRO A 144 6.13 4.17 13.40
N ASP A 145 6.08 3.11 12.59
CA ASP A 145 6.38 1.73 12.97
C ASP A 145 7.88 1.40 12.99
N ALA A 146 8.68 2.29 13.59
CA ALA A 146 10.11 2.09 13.74
C ALA A 146 10.42 0.96 14.75
N PHE A 147 11.20 -0.04 14.32
CA PHE A 147 11.62 -1.12 15.21
C PHE A 147 12.57 -0.61 16.30
N SER A 148 12.13 -0.74 17.56
CA SER A 148 12.88 -0.34 18.74
C SER A 148 13.08 -1.50 19.73
N LEU A 149 14.18 -1.44 20.47
CA LEU A 149 14.55 -2.42 21.48
C LEU A 149 14.89 -1.74 22.83
N PRO A 150 14.70 -2.43 23.97
CA PRO A 150 15.09 -1.90 25.28
C PRO A 150 16.61 -1.71 25.40
N ALA A 151 17.05 -0.67 26.11
CA ALA A 151 18.47 -0.38 26.35
C ALA A 151 19.26 -1.52 27.02
N ALA A 152 18.58 -2.42 27.73
CA ALA A 152 19.21 -3.56 28.39
C ALA A 152 19.28 -4.84 27.52
N VAL A 153 18.82 -4.80 26.27
CA VAL A 153 18.79 -5.98 25.38
C VAL A 153 20.20 -6.49 25.06
N THR A 154 20.39 -7.80 25.07
CA THR A 154 21.64 -8.39 24.57
C THR A 154 21.61 -8.52 23.05
N VAL A 155 22.78 -8.62 22.42
CA VAL A 155 22.87 -8.81 20.95
C VAL A 155 22.13 -10.08 20.51
N GLY A 156 22.20 -11.15 21.30
CA GLY A 156 21.53 -12.41 20.97
C GLY A 156 20.00 -12.27 20.98
N ASP A 157 19.47 -11.61 22.01
CA ASP A 157 18.03 -11.39 22.13
C ASP A 157 17.51 -10.41 21.06
N ALA A 158 18.31 -9.39 20.71
CA ALA A 158 17.98 -8.45 19.64
C ALA A 158 17.85 -9.16 18.28
N ILE A 159 18.77 -10.07 17.95
CA ILE A 159 18.71 -10.86 16.71
C ILE A 159 17.50 -11.80 16.73
N ALA A 160 17.23 -12.44 17.87
CA ALA A 160 16.08 -13.34 18.00
C ALA A 160 14.75 -12.59 17.82
N GLU A 161 14.63 -11.39 18.40
CA GLU A 161 13.43 -10.56 18.27
C GLU A 161 13.23 -10.06 16.83
N LEU A 162 14.30 -9.66 16.15
CA LEU A 162 14.26 -9.27 14.74
C LEU A 162 13.83 -10.43 13.84
N GLN A 163 14.32 -11.65 14.10
CA GLN A 163 13.88 -12.85 13.38
C GLN A 163 12.42 -13.21 13.67
N ARG A 164 11.94 -12.94 14.90
CA ARG A 164 10.56 -13.22 15.29
C ARG A 164 9.56 -12.31 14.57
N ARG A 165 9.95 -11.04 14.32
CA ARG A 165 9.10 -10.02 13.71
C ARG A 165 9.45 -9.73 12.25
N SER A 166 10.24 -10.58 11.60
CA SER A 166 10.71 -10.31 10.23
C SER A 166 9.61 -10.14 9.19
N ASP A 167 8.44 -10.73 9.45
CA ASP A 167 7.30 -10.69 8.54
C ASP A 167 6.47 -9.41 8.68
N GLU A 168 6.65 -8.66 9.78
CA GLU A 168 5.95 -7.40 10.10
C GLU A 168 6.79 -6.16 9.76
N LEU A 169 8.08 -6.33 9.42
CA LEU A 169 9.02 -5.23 9.29
C LEU A 169 9.47 -5.06 7.84
N GLU A 170 9.19 -3.90 7.26
CA GLU A 170 9.92 -3.44 6.08
C GLU A 170 11.40 -3.25 6.44
N MET A 171 12.30 -3.68 5.53
CA MET A 171 13.76 -3.79 5.70
C MET A 171 14.40 -2.93 6.82
N VAL A 172 14.83 -3.59 7.90
CA VAL A 172 15.43 -2.93 9.07
C VAL A 172 16.94 -2.66 8.87
N PHE A 173 17.29 -1.43 8.48
CA PHE A 173 18.70 -0.99 8.41
C PHE A 173 19.18 -0.32 9.71
N TYR A 174 18.26 0.19 10.51
CA TYR A 174 18.54 0.88 11.76
C TYR A 174 17.69 0.29 12.88
N LEU A 175 18.31 0.13 14.05
CA LEU A 175 17.65 -0.31 15.28
C LEU A 175 17.66 0.86 16.25
N TYR A 176 16.49 1.23 16.74
CA TYR A 176 16.37 2.27 17.77
C TYR A 176 16.45 1.63 19.16
N ILE A 177 17.12 2.30 20.09
CA ILE A 177 17.22 1.86 21.49
C ILE A 177 16.44 2.84 22.33
N VAL A 178 15.46 2.34 23.07
CA VAL A 178 14.62 3.15 23.96
C VAL A 178 14.84 2.75 25.41
N ASN A 179 14.74 3.72 26.31
CA ASN A 179 14.69 3.47 27.74
C ASN A 179 13.23 3.27 28.23
N ASP A 180 13.05 3.00 29.53
CA ASP A 180 11.75 2.72 30.13
C ASP A 180 10.73 3.88 30.04
N HIS A 181 11.18 5.09 29.70
CA HIS A 181 10.34 6.28 29.48
C HIS A 181 10.03 6.53 28.00
N GLY A 182 10.51 5.68 27.09
CA GLY A 182 10.29 5.82 25.64
C GLY A 182 11.17 6.87 24.95
N HIS A 183 12.31 7.27 25.56
CA HIS A 183 13.32 8.11 24.91
C HIS A 183 14.52 7.31 24.43
#